data_AF-A0A970JG67-F1
#
_entry.id   AF-A0A970JG67-F1
#
_cell.length_a   1.000
_cell.length_b   1.000
_cell.length_c   1.000
_cell.angle_alpha   90.00
_cell.angle_beta   90.00
_cell.angle_gamma   90.00
#
_symmetry.space_group_name_H-M   'P 1'
#
loop_
_entity.id
_entity.type
_entity.pdbx_description
1 polymer ?
#
loop_
_entity_poly.entity_id
_entity_poly.type
_entity_poly.pdbx_seq_one_letter_code
_entity_poly.pdbx_strand_id
1 'polypeptide(L)'
;MVDLLLGGSPCQGFSFAGKQLNFFDPRSKLFFDYVKALEILKPKYFLLENVKMKKESEDIITQHLGVKPIEIDSALVSAQDRKRLYWTNIPNVTQPEDKKLVLKHIVEPEIDKKDFDITERMKQKKPGTLAYEKAWKNVRSLNEKSKTLLTRQDISNSGATNIKYSDSKYYKPTPIEAERLQTLPDNYTAVGVIDGKEIPISNTQRYKMIG
;
A
#
# COMPACT_ATOMS: atom_id res chain seq x y z
N MET A 1 30.16 -6.65 8.66
CA MET A 1 29.86 -5.25 8.33
C MET A 1 28.61 -5.24 7.47
N VAL A 2 27.62 -4.40 7.78
CA VAL A 2 26.35 -4.34 7.03
C VAL A 2 26.40 -3.11 6.12
N ASP A 3 26.15 -3.29 4.83
CA ASP A 3 26.17 -2.17 3.88
C ASP A 3 24.85 -1.38 3.90
N LEU A 4 23.71 -2.05 4.05
CA LEU A 4 22.40 -1.43 3.99
C LEU A 4 21.44 -2.05 5.01
N LEU A 5 20.79 -1.20 5.80
CA LEU A 5 19.67 -1.57 6.66
C LEU A 5 18.36 -0.99 6.09
N LEU A 6 17.41 -1.87 5.76
CA LEU A 6 16.07 -1.48 5.31
C LEU A 6 15.04 -1.78 6.38
N GLY A 7 14.03 -0.94 6.53
CA GLY A 7 12.94 -1.17 7.46
C GLY A 7 11.65 -0.44 7.08
N GLY A 8 10.54 -0.99 7.57
CA GLY A 8 9.22 -0.36 7.55
C GLY A 8 8.49 -0.74 8.82
N SER A 9 8.61 0.07 9.87
CA SER A 9 7.96 -0.22 11.15
C SER A 9 6.43 -0.17 11.01
N PRO A 10 5.65 -0.97 11.77
CA PRO A 10 4.21 -1.04 11.61
C PRO A 10 3.54 0.34 11.72
N CYS A 11 2.71 0.68 10.71
CA CYS A 11 2.15 2.02 10.55
C CYS A 11 0.79 2.22 11.24
N GLN A 12 0.23 1.21 11.91
CA GLN A 12 -1.16 1.24 12.39
C GLN A 12 -1.41 2.36 13.41
N GLY A 13 -0.41 2.70 14.23
CA GLY A 13 -0.51 3.83 15.15
C GLY A 13 -0.38 5.19 14.46
N PHE A 14 0.29 5.28 13.32
CA PHE A 14 0.56 6.56 12.62
C PHE A 14 -0.45 6.89 11.52
N SER A 15 -1.07 5.87 10.92
CA SER A 15 -1.94 6.03 9.75
C SER A 15 -3.19 6.86 10.05
N PHE A 16 -3.49 7.82 9.17
CA PHE A 16 -4.74 8.60 9.20
C PHE A 16 -6.00 7.72 9.02
N ALA A 17 -5.86 6.54 8.41
CA ALA A 17 -6.95 5.57 8.31
C ALA A 17 -7.17 4.76 9.61
N GLY A 18 -6.25 4.87 10.57
CA GLY A 18 -6.27 4.18 11.87
C GLY A 18 -6.70 5.08 13.03
N LYS A 19 -6.41 4.62 14.26
CA LYS A 19 -6.75 5.33 15.51
C LYS A 19 -5.77 6.47 15.86
N GLN A 20 -4.68 6.62 15.11
CA GLN A 20 -3.66 7.67 15.33
C GLN A 20 -3.11 7.69 16.77
N LEU A 21 -2.88 6.50 17.33
CA LEU A 21 -2.30 6.32 18.67
C LEU A 21 -0.79 6.60 18.71
N ASN A 22 -0.15 6.82 17.55
CA ASN A 22 1.27 7.07 17.40
C ASN A 22 2.08 6.01 18.16
N PHE A 23 2.97 6.43 19.06
CA PHE A 23 3.80 5.55 19.89
C PHE A 23 3.08 4.93 21.11
N PHE A 24 1.81 5.29 21.35
CA PHE A 24 0.98 4.58 22.33
C PHE A 24 0.50 3.23 21.80
N ASP A 25 0.51 3.01 20.48
CA ASP A 25 0.30 1.68 19.91
C ASP A 25 1.57 0.83 20.11
N PRO A 26 1.49 -0.32 20.80
CA PRO A 26 2.67 -1.15 21.06
C PRO A 26 3.36 -1.62 19.78
N ARG A 27 2.64 -1.72 18.64
CA ARG A 27 3.24 -2.11 17.35
C ARG A 27 4.10 -1.01 16.74
N SER A 28 3.71 0.25 16.91
CA SER A 28 4.49 1.39 16.45
C SER A 28 5.82 1.52 17.20
N LYS A 29 5.91 0.94 18.41
CA LYS A 29 7.16 0.94 19.20
C LYS A 29 8.27 0.11 18.57
N LEU A 30 7.96 -0.79 17.62
CA LEU A 30 8.99 -1.51 16.84
C LEU A 30 9.87 -0.55 16.01
N PHE A 31 9.47 0.71 15.85
CA PHE A 31 10.38 1.77 15.38
C PHE A 31 11.65 1.86 16.24
N PHE A 32 11.53 1.77 17.57
CA PHE A 32 12.69 1.86 18.46
C PHE A 32 13.60 0.63 18.33
N ASP A 33 13.06 -0.54 17.93
CA ASP A 33 13.87 -1.71 17.60
C ASP A 33 14.68 -1.48 16.31
N TYR A 34 14.12 -0.77 15.32
CA TYR A 34 14.87 -0.33 14.14
C TYR A 34 16.01 0.63 14.52
N VAL A 35 15.74 1.62 15.40
CA VAL A 35 16.78 2.54 15.90
C VAL A 35 17.89 1.77 16.61
N LYS A 36 17.53 0.83 17.49
CA LYS A 36 18.50 -0.04 18.17
C LYS A 36 19.33 -0.88 17.18
N ALA A 37 18.70 -1.41 16.12
CA ALA A 37 19.42 -2.12 15.07
C ALA A 37 20.40 -1.21 14.32
N LEU A 38 20.01 0.03 14.03
CA LEU A 38 20.88 1.03 13.41
C LEU A 38 22.13 1.33 14.26
N GLU A 39 21.95 1.50 15.58
CA GLU A 39 23.03 1.76 16.55
C GLU A 39 24.00 0.58 16.69
N ILE A 40 23.49 -0.65 16.70
CA ILE A 40 24.29 -1.87 16.85
C ILE A 40 25.03 -2.20 15.55
N LEU A 41 24.32 -2.20 14.43
CA LEU A 41 24.85 -2.65 13.14
C LEU A 41 25.74 -1.60 12.47
N LYS A 42 25.51 -0.32 12.77
CA LYS A 42 26.23 0.83 12.17
C LYS A 42 26.41 0.68 10.66
N PRO A 43 25.32 0.47 9.90
CA PRO A 43 25.41 0.18 8.49
C PRO A 43 25.93 1.40 7.71
N LYS A 44 26.52 1.16 6.54
CA LYS A 44 26.96 2.24 5.65
C LYS A 44 25.78 3.12 5.22
N TYR A 45 24.67 2.49 4.87
CA TYR A 45 23.42 3.15 4.51
C TYR A 45 22.22 2.59 5.29
N PHE A 46 21.18 3.41 5.45
CA PHE A 46 19.90 2.97 5.98
C PHE A 46 18.74 3.58 5.19
N LEU A 47 17.59 2.91 5.20
CA LEU A 47 16.34 3.46 4.70
C LEU A 47 15.18 2.93 5.56
N LEU A 48 14.46 3.84 6.17
CA LEU A 48 13.19 3.57 6.85
C LEU A 48 12.04 4.15 6.04
N GLU A 49 11.07 3.32 5.71
CA GLU A 49 9.80 3.72 5.10
C GLU A 49 8.70 3.83 6.16
N ASN A 50 7.79 4.79 5.99
CA ASN A 50 6.51 4.81 6.69
C ASN A 50 5.44 5.61 5.92
N VAL A 51 4.21 5.54 6.40
CA VAL A 51 3.08 6.32 5.87
C VAL A 51 3.22 7.81 6.18
N LYS A 52 2.55 8.65 5.38
CA LYS A 52 2.30 10.04 5.77
C LYS A 52 1.53 10.08 7.08
N MET A 53 2.02 10.86 8.04
CA MET A 53 1.52 10.90 9.41
C MET A 53 1.42 12.35 9.92
N LYS A 54 1.02 12.50 11.17
CA LYS A 54 1.04 13.80 11.85
C LYS A 54 2.47 14.31 12.03
N LYS A 55 2.64 15.64 11.96
CA LYS A 55 3.96 16.28 11.99
C LYS A 55 4.72 15.96 13.28
N GLU A 56 4.04 15.87 14.41
CA GLU A 56 4.64 15.53 15.70
C GLU A 56 5.26 14.12 15.72
N SER A 57 4.63 13.16 15.03
CA SER A 57 5.19 11.80 14.92
C SER A 57 6.36 11.74 13.94
N GLU A 58 6.25 12.46 12.83
CA GLU A 58 7.34 12.60 11.85
C GLU A 58 8.59 13.25 12.48
N ASP A 59 8.40 14.27 13.34
CA ASP A 59 9.48 14.99 14.01
C ASP A 59 10.20 14.10 15.04
N ILE A 60 9.47 13.25 15.77
CA ILE A 60 10.08 12.26 16.68
C ILE A 60 10.96 11.28 15.89
N ILE A 61 10.46 10.73 14.77
CA ILE A 61 11.25 9.82 13.93
C ILE A 61 12.48 10.53 13.39
N THR A 62 12.31 11.76 12.89
CA THR A 62 13.38 12.62 12.37
C THR A 62 14.45 12.89 13.43
N GLN A 63 14.07 13.15 14.68
CA GLN A 63 15.00 13.38 15.78
C GLN A 63 15.86 12.14 16.07
N HIS A 64 15.26 10.95 16.06
CA HIS A 64 15.99 9.70 16.30
C HIS A 64 16.91 9.31 15.13
N LEU A 65 16.53 9.61 13.90
CA LEU A 65 17.30 9.23 12.70
C LEU A 65 18.28 10.31 12.22
N GLY A 66 18.15 11.55 12.71
CA GLY A 66 19.03 12.66 12.37
C GLY A 66 18.88 13.22 10.95
N VAL A 67 17.89 12.74 10.18
CA VAL A 67 17.62 13.17 8.80
C VAL A 67 16.12 13.41 8.61
N LYS A 68 15.74 14.34 7.74
CA LYS A 68 14.33 14.57 7.37
C LYS A 68 13.87 13.55 6.33
N PRO A 69 12.58 13.19 6.28
CA PRO A 69 12.09 12.28 5.27
C PRO A 69 12.01 12.94 3.90
N ILE A 70 12.09 12.11 2.86
CA ILE A 70 11.72 12.45 1.49
C ILE A 70 10.32 11.85 1.23
N GLU A 71 9.36 12.66 0.77
CA GLU A 71 8.04 12.17 0.36
C GLU A 71 8.08 11.73 -1.12
N ILE A 72 7.86 10.45 -1.38
CA ILE A 72 7.75 9.90 -2.74
C ILE A 72 6.33 9.35 -2.92
N ASP A 73 5.69 9.73 -4.01
CA ASP A 73 4.41 9.14 -4.44
C ASP A 73 4.67 8.06 -5.49
N SER A 74 4.21 6.85 -5.22
CA SER A 74 4.29 5.74 -6.18
C SER A 74 3.48 6.02 -7.45
N ALA A 75 2.63 7.05 -7.47
CA ALA A 75 1.94 7.54 -8.66
C ALA A 75 2.91 7.79 -9.82
N LEU A 76 4.15 8.20 -9.56
CA LEU A 76 5.15 8.45 -10.60
C LEU A 76 5.55 7.17 -11.35
N VAL A 77 5.53 6.01 -10.68
CA VAL A 77 6.09 4.76 -11.23
C VAL A 77 5.10 3.59 -11.26
N SER A 78 3.86 3.82 -10.83
CA SER A 78 2.79 2.83 -10.79
C SER A 78 1.43 3.47 -11.11
N ALA A 79 0.42 2.64 -11.31
CA ALA A 79 -0.97 3.07 -11.47
C ALA A 79 -1.66 3.35 -10.10
N GLN A 80 -0.92 3.68 -9.05
CA GLN A 80 -1.42 3.84 -7.68
C GLN A 80 -0.98 5.16 -7.06
N ASP A 81 -1.89 5.91 -6.45
CA ASP A 81 -1.57 6.98 -5.52
C ASP A 81 -1.14 6.38 -4.18
N ARG A 82 0.16 6.43 -3.85
CA ARG A 82 0.72 5.90 -2.59
C ARG A 82 1.90 6.76 -2.17
N LYS A 83 1.59 7.79 -1.38
CA LYS A 83 2.58 8.65 -0.73
C LYS A 83 3.21 7.94 0.46
N ARG A 84 4.53 7.95 0.52
CA ARG A 84 5.34 7.40 1.61
C ARG A 84 6.49 8.33 1.96
N LEU A 85 6.86 8.30 3.23
CA LEU A 85 7.98 9.05 3.79
C LEU A 85 9.16 8.10 3.92
N TYR A 86 10.32 8.53 3.44
CA TYR A 86 11.56 7.76 3.45
C TYR A 86 12.64 8.54 4.20
N TRP A 87 13.07 8.01 5.34
CA TRP A 87 14.24 8.51 6.07
C TRP A 87 15.46 7.72 5.66
N THR A 88 16.47 8.38 5.11
CA THR A 88 17.66 7.70 4.60
C THR A 88 18.87 8.62 4.58
N ASN A 89 20.07 8.04 4.69
CA ASN A 89 21.35 8.70 4.42
C ASN A 89 21.93 8.34 3.04
N ILE A 90 21.17 7.66 2.18
CA ILE A 90 21.58 7.38 0.79
C ILE A 90 21.68 8.74 0.06
N PRO A 91 22.84 9.06 -0.56
CA PRO A 91 23.02 10.35 -1.20
C PRO A 91 22.22 10.46 -2.50
N ASN A 92 21.89 11.68 -2.89
CA ASN A 92 21.32 12.03 -4.20
C ASN A 92 19.98 11.33 -4.54
N VAL A 93 19.17 10.98 -3.52
CA VAL A 93 17.80 10.51 -3.76
C VAL A 93 16.96 11.67 -4.29
N THR A 94 16.34 11.46 -5.45
CA THR A 94 15.47 12.43 -6.13
C THR A 94 14.13 11.77 -6.45
N GLN A 95 13.15 12.57 -6.88
CA GLN A 95 11.88 12.02 -7.33
C GLN A 95 12.11 11.20 -8.61
N PRO A 96 11.46 10.02 -8.74
CA PRO A 96 11.52 9.26 -9.97
C PRO A 96 10.79 10.00 -11.11
N GLU A 97 11.19 9.70 -12.34
CA GLU A 97 10.48 10.19 -13.52
C GLU A 97 9.07 9.58 -13.62
N ASP A 98 8.10 10.40 -14.02
CA ASP A 98 6.72 9.95 -14.19
C ASP A 98 6.55 9.07 -15.43
N LYS A 99 6.28 7.78 -15.22
CA LYS A 99 5.97 6.79 -16.25
C LYS A 99 4.55 6.93 -16.82
N LYS A 100 3.73 7.84 -16.29
CA LYS A 100 2.36 8.15 -16.72
C LYS A 100 1.45 6.92 -16.73
N LEU A 101 1.66 6.03 -15.75
CA LEU A 101 0.89 4.79 -15.63
C LEU A 101 -0.48 5.03 -14.99
N VAL A 102 -1.51 4.38 -15.51
CA VAL A 102 -2.90 4.41 -15.05
C VAL A 102 -3.46 2.99 -15.10
N LEU A 103 -4.66 2.77 -14.55
CA LEU A 103 -5.23 1.43 -14.38
C LEU A 103 -5.24 0.60 -15.67
N LYS A 104 -5.58 1.17 -16.84
CA LYS A 104 -5.58 0.44 -18.12
C LYS A 104 -4.26 -0.26 -18.47
N HIS A 105 -3.13 0.19 -17.91
CA HIS A 105 -1.82 -0.41 -18.17
C HIS A 105 -1.53 -1.64 -17.31
N ILE A 106 -2.32 -1.90 -16.25
CA ILE A 106 -2.07 -3.00 -15.30
C ILE A 106 -3.23 -3.98 -15.16
N VAL A 107 -4.42 -3.66 -15.70
CA VAL A 107 -5.59 -4.53 -15.61
C VAL A 107 -5.42 -5.81 -16.43
N GLU A 108 -5.95 -6.91 -15.92
CA GLU A 108 -6.06 -8.18 -16.64
C GLU A 108 -7.13 -8.12 -17.75
N PRO A 109 -7.29 -9.16 -18.57
CA PRO A 109 -8.46 -9.36 -19.41
C PRO A 109 -9.78 -9.46 -18.61
N GLU A 110 -10.92 -9.28 -19.29
CA GLU A 110 -12.24 -9.34 -18.65
C GLU A 110 -12.60 -10.74 -18.13
N ILE A 111 -12.14 -11.79 -18.84
CA ILE A 111 -12.42 -13.19 -18.51
C ILE A 111 -11.92 -13.58 -17.11
N ASP A 112 -10.81 -12.96 -16.66
CA ASP A 112 -10.18 -13.25 -15.37
C ASP A 112 -10.82 -12.49 -14.19
N LYS A 113 -11.82 -11.64 -14.46
CA LYS A 113 -12.44 -10.76 -13.45
C LYS A 113 -13.73 -11.29 -12.86
N LYS A 114 -14.22 -12.45 -13.32
CA LYS A 114 -15.56 -12.96 -12.97
C LYS A 114 -15.78 -13.04 -11.45
N ASP A 115 -14.79 -13.55 -10.71
CA ASP A 115 -14.88 -13.73 -9.25
C ASP A 115 -14.69 -12.42 -8.46
N PHE A 116 -14.34 -11.34 -9.15
CA PHE A 116 -14.08 -10.02 -8.58
C PHE A 116 -15.15 -9.00 -8.97
N ASP A 117 -16.15 -9.41 -9.74
CA ASP A 117 -17.29 -8.57 -10.13
C ASP A 117 -18.07 -8.12 -8.89
N ILE A 118 -18.31 -6.81 -8.79
CA ILE A 118 -19.10 -6.20 -7.71
C ILE A 118 -20.26 -5.37 -8.26
N THR A 119 -20.59 -5.51 -9.54
CA THR A 119 -21.56 -4.70 -10.28
C THR A 119 -22.92 -4.69 -9.60
N GLU A 120 -23.50 -5.86 -9.36
CA GLU A 120 -24.82 -5.97 -8.71
C GLU A 120 -24.78 -5.45 -7.27
N ARG A 121 -23.67 -5.72 -6.55
CA ARG A 121 -23.45 -5.18 -5.20
C ARG A 121 -23.36 -3.65 -5.19
N MET A 122 -22.83 -3.03 -6.24
CA MET A 122 -22.77 -1.58 -6.39
C MET A 122 -24.16 -1.01 -6.69
N LYS A 123 -24.92 -1.63 -7.62
CA LYS A 123 -26.29 -1.21 -7.99
C LYS A 123 -27.28 -1.29 -6.84
N GLN A 124 -27.16 -2.28 -5.96
CA GLN A 124 -28.04 -2.45 -4.79
C GLN A 124 -27.84 -1.39 -3.70
N LYS A 125 -26.78 -0.57 -3.77
CA LYS A 125 -26.52 0.47 -2.78
C LYS A 125 -27.51 1.62 -2.97
N LYS A 126 -28.22 1.97 -1.91
CA LYS A 126 -29.18 3.08 -1.91
C LYS A 126 -28.45 4.42 -1.81
N PRO A 127 -28.68 5.37 -2.74
CA PRO A 127 -28.16 6.74 -2.63
C PRO A 127 -28.47 7.39 -1.27
N GLY A 128 -27.56 8.22 -0.77
CA GLY A 128 -27.68 8.88 0.54
C GLY A 128 -27.29 8.00 1.75
N THR A 129 -27.00 6.71 1.54
CA THR A 129 -26.46 5.86 2.61
C THR A 129 -24.94 5.97 2.70
N LEU A 130 -24.38 5.83 3.91
CA LEU A 130 -22.92 5.81 4.11
C LEU A 130 -22.22 4.73 3.27
N ALA A 131 -22.89 3.59 3.06
CA ALA A 131 -22.35 2.50 2.24
C ALA A 131 -22.28 2.85 0.75
N TYR A 132 -23.23 3.64 0.24
CA TYR A 132 -23.22 4.18 -1.12
C TYR A 132 -22.10 5.20 -1.27
N GLU A 133 -22.06 6.21 -0.40
CA GLU A 133 -21.07 7.29 -0.46
C GLU A 133 -19.64 6.75 -0.39
N LYS A 134 -19.37 5.82 0.54
CA LYS A 134 -18.04 5.20 0.65
C LYS A 134 -17.66 4.40 -0.59
N ALA A 135 -18.58 3.63 -1.18
CA ALA A 135 -18.26 2.80 -2.33
C ALA A 135 -18.01 3.64 -3.58
N TRP A 136 -18.87 4.62 -3.88
CA TRP A 136 -18.76 5.47 -5.06
C TRP A 136 -17.57 6.44 -4.99
N LYS A 137 -17.22 6.94 -3.80
CA LYS A 137 -15.99 7.74 -3.60
C LYS A 137 -14.70 6.97 -3.95
N ASN A 138 -14.75 5.64 -3.96
CA ASN A 138 -13.60 4.80 -4.28
C ASN A 138 -13.62 4.28 -5.73
N VAL A 139 -14.61 4.67 -6.53
CA VAL A 139 -14.64 4.28 -7.94
C VAL A 139 -13.55 4.99 -8.72
N ARG A 140 -12.87 4.25 -9.59
CA ARG A 140 -11.86 4.72 -10.53
C ARG A 140 -12.10 4.13 -11.91
N SER A 141 -12.03 4.96 -12.94
CA SER A 141 -12.02 4.52 -14.33
C SER A 141 -10.63 4.03 -14.74
N LEU A 142 -10.55 3.34 -15.88
CA LEU A 142 -9.30 2.80 -16.41
C LEU A 142 -8.24 3.88 -16.76
N ASN A 143 -8.65 5.14 -16.93
CA ASN A 143 -7.73 6.25 -17.18
C ASN A 143 -7.26 6.98 -15.90
N GLU A 144 -7.69 6.52 -14.72
CA GLU A 144 -7.28 7.07 -13.44
C GLU A 144 -6.27 6.16 -12.73
N LYS A 145 -5.69 6.66 -11.64
CA LYS A 145 -4.88 5.86 -10.71
C LYS A 145 -5.77 5.24 -9.62
N SER A 146 -5.39 4.05 -9.17
CA SER A 146 -5.92 3.44 -7.96
C SER A 146 -5.60 4.30 -6.74
N LYS A 147 -6.45 4.25 -5.72
CA LYS A 147 -6.06 4.69 -4.37
C LYS A 147 -4.99 3.77 -3.78
N THR A 148 -4.37 4.23 -2.68
CA THR A 148 -3.43 3.44 -1.90
C THR A 148 -4.06 2.11 -1.51
N LEU A 149 -3.42 1.01 -1.90
CA LEU A 149 -3.77 -0.32 -1.41
C LEU A 149 -3.47 -0.40 0.09
N LEU A 150 -4.50 -0.73 0.86
CA LEU A 150 -4.48 -1.06 2.29
C LEU A 150 -4.56 -2.58 2.46
N THR A 151 -4.12 -3.10 3.60
CA THR A 151 -4.18 -4.53 3.98
C THR A 151 -5.56 -5.21 3.91
N ARG A 152 -6.65 -4.45 3.74
CA ARG A 152 -8.03 -4.95 3.52
C ARG A 152 -8.59 -4.40 2.21
N GLN A 153 -8.31 -5.10 1.10
CA GLN A 153 -8.82 -4.74 -0.25
C GLN A 153 -10.09 -5.48 -0.66
N ASP A 154 -10.49 -6.51 0.06
CA ASP A 154 -11.59 -7.40 -0.31
C ASP A 154 -12.99 -6.82 -0.07
N ILE A 155 -13.06 -5.63 0.54
CA ILE A 155 -14.30 -4.98 0.98
C ILE A 155 -14.50 -3.64 0.24
N SER A 156 -15.44 -3.63 -0.71
CA SER A 156 -15.70 -2.50 -1.62
C SER A 156 -16.11 -1.17 -0.98
N ASN A 157 -16.47 -1.17 0.31
CA ASN A 157 -16.87 0.02 1.07
C ASN A 157 -15.88 0.39 2.20
N SER A 158 -14.71 -0.25 2.30
CA SER A 158 -13.71 0.03 3.34
C SER A 158 -12.40 0.65 2.81
N GLY A 159 -12.48 1.42 1.73
CA GLY A 159 -11.33 2.17 1.18
C GLY A 159 -10.60 1.48 0.03
N ALA A 160 -11.00 0.26 -0.32
CA ALA A 160 -10.52 -0.43 -1.53
C ALA A 160 -10.96 0.32 -2.80
N THR A 161 -10.11 0.35 -3.82
CA THR A 161 -10.45 0.88 -5.15
C THR A 161 -11.50 -0.02 -5.79
N ASN A 162 -12.57 0.57 -6.33
CA ASN A 162 -13.56 -0.12 -7.16
C ASN A 162 -13.31 0.30 -8.62
N ILE A 163 -12.91 -0.62 -9.49
CA ILE A 163 -12.55 -0.28 -10.88
C ILE A 163 -13.81 -0.33 -11.74
N LYS A 164 -14.12 0.80 -12.39
CA LYS A 164 -15.13 0.90 -13.44
C LYS A 164 -14.50 0.46 -14.75
N TYR A 165 -14.80 -0.77 -15.17
CA TYR A 165 -14.27 -1.38 -16.39
C TYR A 165 -15.00 -0.88 -17.64
N SER A 166 -16.32 -0.70 -17.53
CA SER A 166 -17.20 -0.14 -18.56
C SER A 166 -18.34 0.64 -17.91
N ASP A 167 -19.25 1.21 -18.70
CA ASP A 167 -20.42 1.92 -18.16
C ASP A 167 -21.35 1.06 -17.31
N SER A 168 -21.33 -0.25 -17.51
CA SER A 168 -22.19 -1.20 -16.81
C SER A 168 -21.45 -2.14 -15.86
N LYS A 169 -20.11 -2.12 -15.82
CA LYS A 169 -19.31 -3.13 -15.11
C LYS A 169 -18.33 -2.54 -14.09
N TYR A 170 -18.40 -3.08 -12.87
CA TYR A 170 -17.52 -2.73 -11.76
C TYR A 170 -16.92 -3.99 -11.14
N TYR A 171 -15.64 -3.94 -10.79
CA TYR A 171 -14.96 -5.03 -10.11
C TYR A 171 -13.93 -4.49 -9.10
N LYS A 172 -13.48 -5.33 -8.18
CA LYS A 172 -12.36 -5.01 -7.28
C LYS A 172 -11.04 -5.52 -7.90
N PRO A 173 -9.88 -4.86 -7.67
CA PRO A 173 -8.60 -5.35 -8.17
C PRO A 173 -8.40 -6.83 -7.83
N THR A 174 -8.02 -7.63 -8.82
CA THR A 174 -7.61 -9.02 -8.60
C THR A 174 -6.31 -9.06 -7.77
N PRO A 175 -5.89 -10.21 -7.23
CA PRO A 175 -4.59 -10.33 -6.57
C PRO A 175 -3.42 -9.97 -7.51
N ILE A 176 -3.50 -10.35 -8.79
CA ILE A 176 -2.48 -10.03 -9.80
C ILE A 176 -2.46 -8.52 -10.09
N GLU A 177 -3.62 -7.89 -10.27
CA GLU A 177 -3.68 -6.44 -10.44
C GLU A 177 -3.18 -5.69 -9.19
N ALA A 178 -3.41 -6.24 -7.99
CA ALA A 178 -2.87 -5.69 -6.75
C ALA A 178 -1.34 -5.84 -6.66
N GLU A 179 -0.76 -6.96 -7.12
CA GLU A 179 0.69 -7.15 -7.26
C GLU A 179 1.29 -6.12 -8.21
N ARG A 180 0.70 -5.97 -9.41
CA ARG A 180 1.14 -5.00 -10.41
C ARG A 180 1.05 -3.56 -9.90
N LEU A 181 0.03 -3.23 -9.09
CA LEU A 181 -0.09 -1.93 -8.42
C LEU A 181 1.04 -1.67 -7.40
N GLN A 182 1.68 -2.70 -6.85
CA GLN A 182 2.90 -2.63 -6.04
C GLN A 182 4.18 -2.89 -6.87
N THR A 183 4.08 -2.93 -8.20
CA THR A 183 5.17 -3.22 -9.14
C THR A 183 5.83 -4.59 -8.95
N LEU A 184 5.09 -5.54 -8.36
CA LEU A 184 5.51 -6.93 -8.21
C LEU A 184 5.24 -7.73 -9.50
N PRO A 185 6.03 -8.78 -9.79
CA PRO A 185 5.70 -9.75 -10.83
C PRO A 185 4.36 -10.43 -10.56
N ASP A 186 3.70 -10.90 -11.63
CA ASP A 186 2.49 -11.69 -11.51
C ASP A 186 2.75 -12.96 -10.70
N ASN A 187 1.82 -13.30 -9.81
CA ASN A 187 1.87 -14.46 -8.91
C ASN A 187 2.98 -14.43 -7.85
N TYR A 188 3.62 -13.28 -7.63
CA TYR A 188 4.65 -13.13 -6.59
C TYR A 188 4.18 -13.56 -5.20
N THR A 189 2.88 -13.40 -4.90
CA THR A 189 2.27 -13.80 -3.62
C THR A 189 1.41 -15.05 -3.71
N ALA A 190 1.41 -15.77 -4.84
CA ALA A 190 0.49 -16.90 -5.05
C ALA A 190 0.85 -18.13 -4.19
N VAL A 191 2.13 -18.31 -3.85
CA VAL A 191 2.63 -19.46 -3.11
C VAL A 191 3.55 -18.98 -1.98
N GLY A 192 3.45 -19.62 -0.81
CA GLY A 192 4.39 -19.44 0.30
C GLY A 192 4.98 -20.78 0.71
N VAL A 193 6.15 -20.74 1.36
CA VAL A 193 6.80 -21.93 1.92
C VAL A 193 6.50 -22.00 3.41
N ILE A 194 5.75 -23.02 3.84
CA ILE A 194 5.39 -23.24 5.25
C ILE A 194 5.82 -24.67 5.60
N ASP A 195 6.68 -24.80 6.63
CA ASP A 195 7.28 -26.07 7.05
C ASP A 195 7.95 -26.83 5.90
N GLY A 196 8.62 -26.09 5.01
CA GLY A 196 9.33 -26.63 3.85
C GLY A 196 8.45 -27.05 2.67
N LYS A 197 7.13 -26.79 2.73
CA LYS A 197 6.18 -27.12 1.66
C LYS A 197 5.65 -25.88 0.99
N GLU A 198 5.52 -25.92 -0.33
CA GLU A 198 4.80 -24.91 -1.10
C GLU A 198 3.30 -25.02 -0.84
N ILE A 199 2.69 -23.91 -0.41
CA ILE A 199 1.26 -23.81 -0.09
C ILE A 199 0.66 -22.64 -0.88
N PRO A 200 -0.44 -22.85 -1.62
CA PRO A 200 -1.19 -21.77 -2.23
C PRO A 200 -1.70 -20.78 -1.18
N ILE A 201 -1.46 -19.49 -1.40
CA ILE A 201 -1.89 -18.43 -0.50
C ILE A 201 -3.26 -17.92 -0.92
N SER A 202 -4.21 -17.91 0.01
CA SER A 202 -5.57 -17.42 -0.27
C SER A 202 -5.58 -15.94 -0.65
N ASN A 203 -6.51 -15.54 -1.52
CA ASN A 203 -6.63 -14.14 -1.97
C ASN A 203 -6.69 -13.14 -0.81
N THR A 204 -7.41 -13.48 0.28
CA THR A 204 -7.47 -12.64 1.48
C THR A 204 -6.10 -12.40 2.12
N GLN A 205 -5.23 -13.42 2.15
CA GLN A 205 -3.87 -13.27 2.67
C GLN A 205 -2.96 -12.53 1.68
N ARG A 206 -3.10 -12.80 0.37
CA ARG A 206 -2.40 -12.04 -0.68
C ARG A 206 -2.65 -10.54 -0.54
N TYR A 207 -3.92 -10.11 -0.41
CA TYR A 207 -4.24 -8.69 -0.22
C TYR A 207 -3.65 -8.08 1.06
N LYS A 208 -3.54 -8.85 2.15
CA LYS A 208 -2.91 -8.37 3.39
C LYS A 208 -1.41 -8.18 3.25
N MET A 209 -0.74 -9.03 2.47
CA MET A 209 0.69 -8.93 2.23
C MET A 209 1.04 -7.78 1.26
N ILE A 210 0.19 -7.56 0.26
CA ILE A 210 0.41 -6.56 -0.79
C ILE A 210 0.13 -5.12 -0.31
N GLY A 211 -0.89 -4.91 0.52
CA GLY A 211 -1.36 -3.57 0.91
C GLY A 211 -0.52 -2.91 1.99
#